data_AF-A0A519FJS3-F1
#
_entry.id   AF-A0A519FJS3-F1
#
_cell.length_a   1.000
_cell.length_b   1.000
_cell.length_c   1.000
_cell.angle_alpha   90.00
_cell.angle_beta   90.00
_cell.angle_gamma   90.00
#
_symmetry.space_group_name_H-M   'P 1'
#
loop_
_entity.id
_entity.type
_entity.pdbx_description
1 polymer ?
#
loop_
_entity_poly.entity_id
_entity_poly.type
_entity_poly.pdbx_seq_one_letter_code
_entity_poly.pdbx_strand_id
1 'polypeptide(L)' 'RVRFMSPVPVGSRIRGRMKLLASEPIENDGVQMVWETTIELEGAKKPACVAESVVRRYP' A
#
# COMPACT_ATOMS: atom_id res chain seq x y z
N ARG A 1 3.19 -6.61 -6.27
CA ARG A 1 2.34 -6.48 -7.49
C ARG A 1 1.46 -5.24 -7.38
N VAL A 2 1.05 -4.59 -8.49
CA VAL A 2 0.18 -3.39 -8.45
C VAL A 2 -0.98 -3.50 -9.46
N ARG A 3 -2.16 -3.01 -9.08
CA ARG A 3 -3.35 -2.89 -9.94
C ARG A 3 -4.07 -1.57 -9.68
N PHE A 4 -4.27 -0.79 -10.74
CA PHE A 4 -5.11 0.41 -10.76
C PHE A 4 -6.46 0.05 -11.39
N MET A 5 -7.54 0.16 -10.62
CA MET A 5 -8.89 -0.23 -11.06
C MET A 5 -9.70 0.97 -11.57
N SER A 6 -9.40 2.18 -11.09
CA SER A 6 -10.05 3.41 -11.53
C SER A 6 -9.13 4.63 -11.37
N PRO A 7 -9.27 5.66 -12.21
CA PRO A 7 -8.55 6.91 -12.02
C PRO A 7 -8.98 7.62 -10.74
N VAL A 8 -8.10 8.47 -10.20
CA VAL A 8 -8.39 9.35 -9.05
C VAL A 8 -8.42 10.80 -9.56
N PRO A 9 -9.60 11.42 -9.70
CA PRO A 9 -9.70 12.81 -10.10
C PRO A 9 -9.00 13.75 -9.10
N VAL A 10 -8.40 14.83 -9.60
CA VAL A 10 -7.79 15.86 -8.74
C VAL A 10 -8.82 16.41 -7.76
N GLY A 11 -8.40 16.65 -6.51
CA GLY A 11 -9.27 17.12 -5.43
C GLY A 11 -10.10 16.01 -4.77
N SER A 12 -10.04 14.78 -5.26
CA SER A 12 -10.70 13.64 -4.62
C SER A 12 -10.07 13.31 -3.27
N ARG A 13 -10.89 12.85 -2.34
CA ARG A 13 -10.44 12.30 -1.06
C ARG A 13 -10.24 10.80 -1.18
N ILE A 14 -9.06 10.33 -0.78
CA ILE A 14 -8.71 8.90 -0.76
C ILE A 14 -8.36 8.46 0.66
N ARG A 15 -8.51 7.16 0.93
CA ARG A 15 -8.09 6.53 2.18
C ARG A 15 -7.20 5.32 1.89
N GLY A 16 -6.00 5.33 2.44
CA GLY A 16 -5.13 4.15 2.44
C GLY A 16 -5.51 3.20 3.57
N ARG A 17 -5.69 1.92 3.24
CA ARG A 17 -5.75 0.81 4.20
C ARG A 17 -4.55 -0.08 3.97
N MET A 18 -3.72 -0.22 5.01
CA MET A 18 -2.48 -0.98 4.95
C MET A 18 -2.58 -2.20 5.86
N LYS A 19 -2.13 -3.35 5.34
CA LYS A 19 -2.00 -4.61 6.07
C LYS A 19 -0.57 -5.11 5.92
N LEU A 20 0.11 -5.34 7.04
CA LEU A 20 1.42 -5.95 7.04
C LEU A 20 1.26 -7.44 6.70
N LEU A 21 1.87 -7.87 5.61
CA LEU A 21 1.85 -9.27 5.17
C LEU A 21 3.04 -10.05 5.70
N ALA A 22 4.23 -9.43 5.66
CA ALA A 22 5.46 -10.03 6.14
C ALA A 22 6.38 -8.95 6.74
N SER A 23 7.15 -9.35 7.74
CA SER A 23 8.20 -8.53 8.36
C SER A 23 9.36 -9.46 8.69
N GLU A 24 10.47 -9.26 8.00
CA GLU A 24 11.63 -10.13 8.05
C GLU A 24 12.87 -9.30 8.41
N PRO A 25 13.68 -9.70 9.40
CA PRO A 25 14.94 -9.04 9.67
C PRO A 25 15.89 -9.15 8.47
N ILE A 26 16.69 -8.12 8.25
CA ILE A 26 17.80 -8.10 7.30
C ILE A 26 19.09 -7.66 8.02
N GLU A 27 20.22 -7.65 7.31
CA GLU A 27 21.51 -7.22 7.87
C GLU A 27 21.46 -5.80 8.47
N ASN A 28 22.38 -5.54 9.42
CA ASN A 28 22.53 -4.25 10.12
C ASN A 28 21.25 -3.79 10.84
N ASP A 29 20.59 -4.69 11.56
CA ASP A 29 19.35 -4.43 12.32
C ASP A 29 18.21 -3.83 11.46
N GLY A 30 18.26 -4.04 10.15
CA GLY A 30 17.21 -3.62 9.24
C GLY A 30 16.03 -4.58 9.25
N VAL A 31 14.91 -4.15 8.67
CA VAL A 31 13.71 -4.96 8.48
C VAL A 31 13.17 -4.76 7.07
N GLN A 32 12.93 -5.86 6.35
CA GLN A 32 12.16 -5.88 5.12
C GLN A 32 10.69 -6.19 5.44
N MET A 33 9.79 -5.36 4.95
CA MET A 33 8.35 -5.51 5.13
C MET A 33 7.64 -5.60 3.79
N VAL A 34 6.62 -6.45 3.73
CA VAL A 34 5.68 -6.52 2.62
C VAL A 34 4.33 -6.00 3.11
N TRP A 35 3.81 -4.96 2.46
CA TRP A 35 2.56 -4.31 2.81
C TRP A 35 1.55 -4.47 1.69
N GLU A 36 0.38 -5.04 2.00
CA GLU A 36 -0.79 -4.91 1.15
C GLU A 36 -1.44 -3.55 1.43
N THR A 37 -1.55 -2.73 0.40
CA THR A 37 -2.14 -1.39 0.45
C THR A 37 -3.33 -1.33 -0.49
N THR A 38 -4.50 -1.05 0.08
CA THR A 38 -5.73 -0.75 -0.66
C THR A 38 -6.02 0.74 -0.57
N ILE A 39 -6.13 1.40 -1.72
CA ILE A 39 -6.48 2.82 -1.83
C ILE A 39 -7.96 2.92 -2.16
N GLU A 40 -8.76 3.33 -1.19
CA GLU A 40 -10.19 3.58 -1.33
C GLU A 40 -10.41 5.02 -1.80
N LEU A 41 -11.41 5.22 -2.68
CA LEU A 41 -11.86 6.53 -3.15
C LEU A 41 -13.24 6.82 -2.57
N GLU A 42 -13.41 8.02 -1.99
CA GLU A 42 -14.70 8.44 -1.44
C GLU A 42 -15.83 8.38 -2.49
N GLY A 43 -16.97 7.79 -2.13
CA GLY A 43 -18.11 7.60 -3.03
C GLY A 43 -17.97 6.46 -4.06
N ALA A 44 -16.83 5.79 -4.15
CA ALA A 44 -16.62 4.67 -5.07
C ALA A 44 -16.90 3.31 -4.39
N LYS A 45 -17.53 2.37 -5.13
CA LYS A 45 -17.78 1.00 -4.66
C LYS A 45 -16.54 0.10 -4.72
N LYS A 46 -15.58 0.43 -5.58
CA LYS A 46 -14.33 -0.32 -5.77
C LYS A 46 -13.14 0.56 -5.38
N PRO A 47 -12.02 -0.02 -4.92
CA PRO A 47 -10.82 0.76 -4.63
C PRO A 47 -10.25 1.33 -5.93
N ALA A 48 -9.50 2.42 -5.83
CA ALA A 48 -8.76 2.98 -6.94
C ALA A 48 -7.50 2.15 -7.24
N CYS A 49 -6.83 1.64 -6.20
CA CYS A 49 -5.60 0.86 -6.33
C CYS A 49 -5.54 -0.25 -5.27
N VAL A 50 -5.00 -1.41 -5.64
CA VAL A 50 -4.51 -2.43 -4.72
C VAL A 50 -3.07 -2.75 -5.10
N ALA A 51 -2.17 -2.67 -4.12
CA ALA A 51 -0.74 -2.83 -4.32
C ALA A 51 -0.12 -3.65 -3.17
N GLU A 52 0.86 -4.46 -3.51
CA GLU A 52 1.83 -4.98 -2.54
C GLU A 52 3.11 -4.17 -2.68
N SER A 53 3.48 -3.47 -1.61
CA SER A 53 4.70 -2.68 -1.51
C SER A 53 5.73 -3.42 -0.68
N VAL A 54 6.95 -3.52 -1.20
CA VAL A 54 8.10 -4.05 -0.47
C VAL A 54 8.94 -2.87 0.00
N VAL A 55 9.10 -2.72 1.31
CA VAL A 55 9.80 -1.60 1.94
C VAL A 55 10.91 -2.14 2.82
N ARG A 56 12.07 -1.48 2.82
CA ARG A 56 13.14 -1.74 3.78
C ARG A 56 13.27 -0.56 4.73
N ARG A 57 13.25 -0.86 6.02
CA ARG A 57 13.62 0.07 7.08
C ARG A 57 15.04 -0.30 7.52
N TYR A 58 15.94 0.68 7.47
CA TYR A 58 17.24 0.61 8.11
C TYR A 58 17.18 1.37 9.45
N PRO A 59 18.12 1.14 10.38
CA PRO A 59 18.23 1.90 11.63
C PRO A 59 18.33 3.41 11.42
#